data_AF-U2EXP4-F1
#
_entry.id   AF-U2EXP4-F1
#
_cell.length_a   1.000
_cell.length_b   1.000
_cell.length_c   1.000
_cell.angle_alpha   90.00
_cell.angle_beta   90.00
_cell.angle_gamma   90.00
#
_symmetry.space_group_name_H-M   'P 1'
#
loop_
_entity.id
_entity.type
_entity.pdbx_description
1 polymer ?
#
loop_
_entity_poly.entity_id
_entity_poly.type
_entity_poly.pdbx_seq_one_letter_code
_entity_poly.pdbx_strand_id
1 'polypeptide(L)'
;MMTFFKQSEGVPMQTINLKQYYPFCKEDIFVEVSDEIVEAFLLDKRAEAARDRKMFRYKAFYSLDCNDGIENAAIGWAQPSPEDYLIEKEE
;
A
#
# COMPACT_ATOMS: atom_id res chain seq x y z
N MET A 1 7.77 37.48 8.41
CA MET A 1 8.75 37.16 9.47
C MET A 1 9.71 36.14 8.89
N MET A 2 10.94 36.55 8.58
CA MET A 2 11.99 35.64 8.11
C MET A 2 12.67 35.07 9.35
N THR A 3 12.43 33.80 9.65
CA THR A 3 13.10 33.07 10.74
C THR A 3 14.51 32.73 10.29
N PHE A 4 15.50 33.24 11.02
CA PHE A 4 16.92 32.96 10.78
C PHE A 4 17.21 31.48 11.05
N PHE A 5 17.56 30.74 9.99
CA PHE A 5 18.03 29.37 10.07
C PHE A 5 19.46 29.35 10.62
N LYS A 6 19.65 28.62 11.72
CA LYS A 6 20.95 28.43 12.37
C LYS A 6 21.72 27.38 11.57
N GLN A 7 22.82 27.79 10.93
CA GLN A 7 23.71 26.88 10.21
C GLN A 7 24.34 25.87 11.19
N SER A 8 24.03 24.58 11.02
CA SER A 8 24.69 23.50 11.77
C SER A 8 26.03 23.19 11.10
N GLU A 9 27.13 23.55 11.76
CA GLU A 9 28.49 23.24 11.32
C GLU A 9 28.75 21.73 11.45
N GLY A 10 28.88 21.02 10.33
CA GLY A 10 29.60 19.75 10.26
C GLY A 10 28.87 18.51 9.72
N VAL A 11 27.55 18.52 9.57
CA VAL A 11 26.80 17.43 8.91
C VAL A 11 26.11 18.00 7.67
N PRO A 12 26.26 17.38 6.48
CA PRO A 12 25.48 17.79 5.32
C PRO A 12 23.99 17.62 5.62
N MET A 13 23.29 18.76 5.62
CA MET A 13 21.86 18.85 5.87
C MET A 13 21.18 19.22 4.56
N GLN A 14 20.22 18.40 4.13
CA GLN A 14 19.39 18.64 2.95
C GLN A 14 17.99 19.04 3.36
N THR A 15 17.43 20.01 2.65
CA THR A 15 16.06 20.46 2.87
C THR A 15 15.10 19.61 2.04
N ILE A 16 14.17 18.92 2.70
CA ILE A 16 13.09 18.18 2.04
C ILE A 16 11.74 18.85 2.29
N ASN A 17 10.80 18.67 1.37
CA ASN A 17 9.40 19.05 1.57
C ASN A 17 8.61 17.82 2.05
N LEU A 18 8.06 17.89 3.27
CA LEU A 18 7.32 16.78 3.88
C LEU A 18 6.04 16.41 3.13
N LYS A 19 5.40 17.35 2.43
CA LYS A 19 4.18 17.10 1.64
C LYS A 19 4.39 16.07 0.54
N GLN A 20 5.62 15.94 0.03
CA GLN A 20 5.94 14.97 -1.00
C GLN A 20 5.97 13.52 -0.51
N TYR A 21 6.11 13.32 0.80
CA TYR A 21 6.26 12.00 1.42
C TYR A 21 5.04 11.61 2.24
N TYR A 22 4.35 12.59 2.82
CA TYR A 22 3.28 12.37 3.78
C TYR A 22 1.98 13.05 3.36
N PRO A 23 0.91 12.29 3.00
CA PRO A 23 -0.35 12.84 2.55
C PRO A 23 -1.10 13.70 3.57
N PHE A 24 -0.77 13.56 4.87
CA PHE A 24 -1.39 14.35 5.94
C PHE A 24 -0.86 15.79 6.00
N CYS A 25 0.34 16.04 5.45
CA CYS A 25 0.90 17.39 5.33
C CYS A 25 0.22 18.12 4.16
N LYS A 26 -0.74 19.00 4.43
CA LYS A 26 -1.45 19.76 3.39
C LYS A 26 -0.64 20.94 2.85
N GLU A 27 0.17 21.54 3.72
CA GLU A 27 1.01 22.69 3.43
C GLU A 27 2.45 22.25 3.11
N ASP A 28 3.17 23.10 2.39
CA ASP A 28 4.58 22.89 2.07
C ASP A 28 5.43 23.18 3.30
N ILE A 29 5.87 22.10 3.97
CA ILE A 29 6.70 22.16 5.18
C ILE A 29 8.11 21.72 4.81
N PHE A 30 9.05 22.66 4.86
CA PHE A 30 10.46 22.42 4.58
C PHE A 30 11.20 22.08 5.87
N VAL A 31 11.86 20.93 5.89
CA VAL A 31 12.63 20.42 7.03
C VAL A 31 14.05 20.10 6.57
N GLU A 32 15.04 20.54 7.36
CA GLU A 32 16.42 20.13 7.18
C GLU A 32 16.65 18.78 7.86
N VAL A 33 17.14 17.83 7.08
CA VAL A 33 17.43 16.45 7.49
C VAL A 33 18.83 16.07 7.04
N SER A 34 19.43 15.13 7.76
CA SER A 34 20.75 14.60 7.40
C SER A 34 20.70 13.78 6.11
N ASP A 35 21.86 13.64 5.46
CA ASP A 35 22.00 12.82 4.25
C ASP A 35 21.54 11.36 4.43
N GLU A 36 21.72 10.76 5.61
CA GLU A 36 21.26 9.40 5.92
C GLU A 36 19.75 9.24 5.73
N ILE A 37 18.98 10.24 6.18
CA ILE A 37 17.52 10.24 6.07
C ILE A 37 17.11 10.42 4.61
N VAL A 38 17.80 11.29 3.87
CA VAL A 38 17.54 11.46 2.43
C VAL A 38 17.82 10.17 1.66
N GLU A 39 18.92 9.48 1.98
CA GLU A 39 19.25 8.20 1.35
C GLU A 39 18.18 7.15 1.63
N ALA A 40 17.67 7.06 2.87
CA ALA A 40 16.57 6.17 3.22
C ALA A 40 15.32 6.45 2.38
N PHE A 41 14.91 7.72 2.26
CA PHE A 41 13.77 8.10 1.42
C PHE A 41 13.97 7.76 -0.06
N LEU A 42 15.20 7.90 -0.58
CA LEU A 42 15.53 7.53 -1.96
C LEU A 42 15.49 6.01 -2.17
N LEU A 43 15.98 5.25 -1.19
CA LEU A 43 15.93 3.78 -1.23
C LEU A 43 14.48 3.29 -1.23
N ASP A 44 13.63 3.85 -0.38
CA ASP A 44 12.21 3.53 -0.31
C ASP A 44 11.50 3.83 -1.62
N LYS A 45 11.71 5.02 -2.22
CA LYS A 45 11.15 5.35 -3.55
C LYS A 45 11.57 4.35 -4.63
N ARG A 46 12.82 3.86 -4.59
CA ARG A 46 13.29 2.83 -5.53
C ARG A 46 12.64 1.48 -5.27
N ALA A 47 12.47 1.10 -4.01
CA ALA A 47 11.82 -0.14 -3.61
C ALA A 47 10.34 -0.14 -4.03
N GLU A 48 9.62 0.95 -3.82
CA GLU A 48 8.22 1.13 -4.24
C GLU A 48 8.11 0.99 -5.77
N ALA A 49 8.95 1.69 -6.53
CA ALA A 49 8.96 1.58 -7.99
C ALA A 49 9.29 0.15 -8.49
N ALA A 50 10.18 -0.57 -7.81
CA ALA A 50 10.47 -1.97 -8.11
C ALA A 50 9.29 -2.88 -7.79
N ARG A 51 8.59 -2.63 -6.67
CA ARG A 51 7.38 -3.32 -6.26
C ARG A 51 6.26 -3.10 -7.27
N ASP A 52 6.00 -1.86 -7.70
CA ASP A 52 4.98 -1.54 -8.70
C ASP A 52 5.24 -2.23 -10.04
N ARG A 53 6.49 -2.21 -10.51
CA ARG A 53 6.89 -2.95 -11.71
C ARG A 53 6.68 -4.45 -11.57
N LYS A 54 7.00 -5.01 -10.39
CA LYS A 54 6.76 -6.43 -10.08
C LYS A 54 5.26 -6.73 -10.08
N MET A 55 4.46 -5.86 -9.48
CA MET A 55 3.01 -5.98 -9.41
C MET A 55 2.40 -6.02 -10.80
N PHE A 56 2.77 -5.06 -11.67
CA PHE A 56 2.31 -5.01 -13.05
C PHE A 56 2.80 -6.20 -13.88
N ARG A 57 4.10 -6.54 -13.80
CA ARG A 57 4.70 -7.65 -14.56
C ARG A 57 4.04 -9.00 -14.25
N TYR A 58 3.75 -9.26 -12.98
CA TYR A 58 3.18 -10.53 -12.56
C TYR A 58 1.65 -10.48 -12.40
N LYS A 59 1.01 -9.38 -12.79
CA LYS A 59 -0.43 -9.12 -12.58
C LYS A 59 -0.87 -9.43 -11.15
N ALA A 60 0.01 -9.14 -10.19
CA ALA A 60 -0.20 -9.38 -8.76
C ALA A 60 -1.12 -8.30 -8.15
N PHE A 61 -2.20 -7.98 -8.85
CA PHE A 61 -3.31 -7.16 -8.37
C PHE A 61 -4.19 -8.04 -7.50
N TYR A 62 -3.66 -8.49 -6.37
CA TYR A 62 -4.44 -9.28 -5.42
C TYR A 62 -5.38 -8.33 -4.67
N SER A 63 -6.61 -8.21 -5.13
CA SER A 63 -7.70 -7.86 -4.21
C SER A 63 -8.10 -9.15 -3.51
N LEU A 64 -8.17 -9.13 -2.17
CA LEU A 64 -8.72 -10.25 -1.41
C LEU A 64 -10.19 -10.50 -1.76
N ASP A 65 -10.83 -9.46 -2.27
CA ASP A 65 -12.18 -9.45 -2.82
C ASP A 65 -12.05 -9.18 -4.32
N CYS A 66 -11.95 -10.25 -5.11
CA CYS A 66 -11.97 -10.12 -6.56
C CYS A 66 -13.40 -9.80 -7.06
N ASN A 67 -14.40 -9.83 -6.16
CA ASN A 67 -15.83 -9.69 -6.47
C ASN A 67 -16.27 -10.61 -7.63
N ASP A 68 -15.49 -11.64 -7.92
CA ASP A 68 -15.68 -12.62 -8.99
C ASP A 68 -16.60 -13.76 -8.54
N GLY A 69 -17.07 -13.70 -7.30
CA GLY A 69 -18.04 -14.63 -6.75
C GLY A 69 -17.43 -15.96 -6.35
N ILE A 70 -16.11 -16.07 -6.15
CA ILE A 70 -15.48 -17.33 -5.70
C ILE A 70 -16.02 -17.79 -4.34
N GLU A 71 -16.47 -16.86 -3.51
CA GLU A 71 -17.19 -17.12 -2.27
C GLU A 71 -18.53 -17.84 -2.51
N ASN A 72 -19.17 -17.62 -3.67
CA ASN A 72 -20.37 -18.34 -4.10
C ASN A 72 -20.04 -19.69 -4.77
N ALA A 73 -18.84 -19.85 -5.31
CA ALA A 73 -18.37 -21.11 -5.89
C ALA A 73 -18.04 -22.16 -4.81
N ALA A 74 -17.94 -21.76 -3.55
CA ALA A 74 -17.91 -22.67 -2.41
C ALA A 74 -19.28 -23.33 -2.20
N ILE A 75 -19.64 -24.24 -3.11
CA ILE A 75 -20.73 -25.21 -2.94
C ILE A 75 -20.44 -25.96 -1.63
N GLY A 76 -21.14 -25.63 -0.54
CA GLY A 76 -20.96 -26.38 0.70
C GLY A 76 -21.46 -25.78 2.01
N TRP A 77 -21.92 -24.52 2.07
CA TRP A 77 -22.49 -23.99 3.32
C TRP A 77 -23.95 -24.42 3.55
N ALA A 78 -24.71 -24.64 2.48
CA ALA A 78 -26.02 -25.27 2.53
C ALA A 78 -25.93 -26.63 1.84
N GLN A 79 -25.43 -27.64 2.57
CA GLN A 79 -25.70 -29.02 2.20
C GLN A 79 -27.22 -29.22 2.31
N PRO A 80 -27.92 -29.66 1.25
CA PRO A 80 -29.34 -30.00 1.38
C PRO A 80 -29.51 -31.06 2.47
N SER A 81 -30.64 -31.02 3.15
CA SER A 81 -30.95 -32.03 4.16
C SER A 81 -30.99 -33.40 3.48
N PRO A 82 -30.57 -34.50 4.13
CA PRO A 82 -30.71 -35.84 3.58
C PRO A 82 -32.12 -36.19 3.09
N GLU A 83 -33.15 -35.51 3.60
CA GLU A 83 -34.55 -35.63 3.16
C GLU A 83 -34.78 -35.05 1.75
N ASP A 84 -34.12 -33.95 1.39
CA ASP A 84 -34.26 -33.31 0.07
C ASP A 84 -33.77 -34.25 -1.05
N TYR A 85 -32.72 -35.03 -0.76
CA TYR A 85 -32.22 -36.07 -1.67
C TYR A 85 -33.17 -37.26 -1.85
N LEU A 86 -34.06 -37.52 -0.90
CA LEU A 86 -35.05 -38.58 -1.03
C LEU A 86 -36.18 -38.13 -1.95
N ILE A 87 -36.59 -36.86 -1.85
CA ILE A 87 -37.66 -36.28 -2.66
C ILE A 87 -37.25 -36.19 -4.14
N GLU A 88 -36.01 -35.77 -4.45
CA GLU A 88 -35.52 -35.70 -5.84
C GLU A 88 -35.37 -37.06 -6.53
N LYS A 89 -35.25 -38.16 -5.78
CA LYS A 89 -35.19 -39.52 -6.36
C LYS A 89 -36.58 -40.10 -6.68
N GLU A 90 -37.62 -39.49 -6.15
CA GLU A 90 -39.01 -39.92 -6.34
C GLU A 90 -39.71 -39.18 -7.49
N GLU A 91 -39.14 -38.07 -7.99
CA GLU A 91 -39.52 -37.41 -9.26
C GLU A 91 -38.79 -38.01 -10.49
#